data_AF-A0A3N1KAI1-F1
#
_entry.id   AF-A0A3N1KAI1-F1
#
_cell.length_a   1.000
_cell.length_b   1.000
_cell.length_c   1.000
_cell.angle_alpha   90.00
_cell.angle_beta   90.00
_cell.angle_gamma   90.00
#
_symmetry.space_group_name_H-M   'P 1'
#
loop_
_entity.id
_entity.type
_entity.pdbx_description
1 polymer ?
#
loop_
_entity_poly.entity_id
_entity_poly.type
_entity_poly.pdbx_seq_one_letter_code
_entity_poly.pdbx_strand_id
1 'polypeptide(L)'
;MNIETPDAASLRSTVVEGMIHALRSRPLHEVTPSVVAAEAGESVDVVDRTFPSWDGLLLATIDRWNDQRTAPLMPLAEQHGTVPFLRAIVTANIADPSLMRFLTATLNIAASPEHPLAPMLHSRWRRFHAFVQHSLERDILLGREPRTMEPARGSEQLLATYEGLQLQSMVRPEMDLLESFDRAVTRLREGWSRTYVAPVWDLDLVS
;
A
#
# COMPACT_ATOMS: atom_id res chain seq x y z
N MET A 1 -18.54 13.84 -38.92
CA MET A 1 -18.38 13.69 -37.46
C MET A 1 -17.31 12.63 -37.27
N ASN A 2 -16.05 13.04 -37.09
CA ASN A 2 -14.95 12.10 -36.89
C ASN A 2 -15.08 11.53 -35.48
N ILE A 3 -15.38 10.23 -35.40
CA ILE A 3 -15.27 9.48 -34.16
C ILE A 3 -13.77 9.19 -34.03
N GLU A 4 -13.05 10.02 -33.29
CA GLU A 4 -11.68 9.67 -32.87
C GLU A 4 -11.80 8.41 -32.00
N THR A 5 -11.37 7.28 -32.54
CA THR A 5 -11.11 6.09 -31.73
C THR A 5 -10.14 6.49 -30.63
N PRO A 6 -10.50 6.30 -29.35
CA PRO A 6 -9.61 6.65 -28.26
C PRO A 6 -8.28 5.92 -28.41
N ASP A 7 -7.18 6.65 -28.21
CA ASP A 7 -5.83 6.08 -28.24
C ASP A 7 -5.72 4.91 -27.25
N ALA A 8 -4.93 3.90 -27.58
CA ALA A 8 -4.76 2.68 -26.78
C ALA A 8 -4.32 3.00 -25.34
N ALA A 9 -3.51 4.04 -25.14
CA ALA A 9 -3.12 4.51 -23.82
C ALA A 9 -4.32 5.09 -23.03
N SER A 10 -5.22 5.82 -23.70
CA SER A 10 -6.44 6.35 -23.11
C SER A 10 -7.39 5.22 -22.71
N LEU A 11 -7.61 4.22 -23.57
CA LEU A 11 -8.43 3.05 -23.25
C LEU A 11 -7.88 2.25 -22.07
N ARG A 12 -6.56 2.04 -22.03
CA ARG A 12 -5.91 1.37 -20.90
C ARG A 12 -6.17 2.10 -19.58
N SER A 13 -6.06 3.43 -19.58
CA SER A 13 -6.39 4.23 -18.40
C SER A 13 -7.86 4.10 -18.03
N THR A 14 -8.79 4.20 -18.99
CA THR A 14 -10.24 4.07 -18.76
C THR A 14 -10.60 2.76 -18.09
N VAL A 15 -10.07 1.63 -18.59
CA VAL A 15 -10.34 0.30 -18.01
C VAL A 15 -9.77 0.16 -16.60
N VAL A 16 -8.58 0.72 -16.34
CA VAL A 16 -7.99 0.72 -14.99
C VAL A 16 -8.80 1.57 -14.01
N GLU A 17 -9.24 2.76 -14.41
CA GLU A 17 -10.11 3.59 -13.56
C GLU A 17 -11.45 2.86 -13.30
N GLY A 18 -12.02 2.18 -14.28
CA GLY A 18 -13.21 1.32 -14.10
C GLY A 18 -12.99 0.21 -13.06
N MET A 19 -11.81 -0.43 -13.05
CA MET A 19 -11.44 -1.40 -12.02
C MET A 19 -11.32 -0.76 -10.62
N ILE A 20 -10.74 0.44 -10.51
CA ILE A 20 -10.68 1.20 -9.25
C ILE A 20 -12.09 1.52 -8.74
N HIS A 21 -12.98 2.00 -9.62
CA HIS A 21 -14.38 2.29 -9.28
C HIS A 21 -15.13 1.04 -8.82
N ALA A 22 -14.96 -0.09 -9.49
CA ALA A 22 -15.52 -1.37 -9.07
C ALA A 22 -15.05 -1.77 -7.67
N LEU A 23 -13.75 -1.67 -7.38
CA LEU A 23 -13.16 -2.06 -6.10
C LEU A 23 -13.52 -1.12 -4.93
N ARG A 24 -14.00 0.10 -5.21
CA ARG A 24 -14.56 0.97 -4.17
C ARG A 24 -15.89 0.45 -3.63
N SER A 25 -16.71 -0.16 -4.48
CA SER A 25 -18.04 -0.63 -4.12
C SER A 25 -18.11 -2.14 -3.82
N ARG A 26 -17.14 -2.94 -4.28
CA ARG A 26 -17.16 -4.41 -4.21
C ARG A 26 -15.84 -5.01 -3.70
N PRO A 27 -15.88 -6.16 -2.99
CA PRO A 27 -14.67 -6.91 -2.67
C PRO A 27 -14.08 -7.55 -3.94
N LEU A 28 -12.76 -7.79 -3.95
CA LEU A 28 -12.03 -8.27 -5.14
C LEU A 28 -12.65 -9.50 -5.81
N HIS A 29 -13.13 -10.47 -5.03
CA HIS A 29 -13.69 -11.72 -5.55
C HIS A 29 -15.06 -11.57 -6.24
N GLU A 30 -15.72 -10.43 -6.07
CA GLU A 30 -16.99 -10.10 -6.76
C GLU A 30 -16.77 -9.23 -8.01
N VAL A 31 -15.54 -8.75 -8.24
CA VAL A 31 -15.23 -7.92 -9.41
C VAL A 31 -14.89 -8.82 -10.60
N THR A 32 -15.66 -8.69 -11.68
CA THR A 32 -15.52 -9.45 -12.92
C THR A 32 -15.24 -8.52 -14.12
N PRO A 33 -14.84 -9.03 -15.29
CA PRO A 33 -14.70 -8.21 -16.50
C PRO A 33 -15.96 -7.43 -16.88
N SER A 34 -17.16 -8.02 -16.69
CA SER A 34 -18.43 -7.33 -16.94
C SER A 34 -18.70 -6.18 -15.98
N VAL A 35 -18.29 -6.34 -14.71
CA VAL A 35 -18.33 -5.26 -13.72
C VAL A 35 -17.40 -4.12 -14.14
N VAL A 36 -16.15 -4.42 -14.50
CA VAL A 36 -15.17 -3.41 -14.90
C VAL A 36 -15.63 -2.67 -16.16
N ALA A 37 -16.16 -3.40 -17.15
CA ALA A 37 -16.69 -2.81 -18.37
C ALA A 37 -17.83 -1.80 -18.07
N ALA A 38 -18.76 -2.18 -17.20
CA ALA A 38 -19.86 -1.32 -16.78
C ALA A 38 -19.36 -0.04 -16.07
N GLU A 39 -18.41 -0.15 -15.15
CA GLU A 39 -17.82 1.00 -14.44
C GLU A 39 -16.96 1.88 -15.37
N ALA A 40 -16.33 1.29 -16.37
CA ALA A 40 -15.54 1.99 -17.39
C ALA A 40 -16.40 2.67 -18.47
N GLY A 41 -17.69 2.33 -18.57
CA GLY A 41 -18.55 2.76 -19.68
C GLY A 41 -18.21 2.10 -21.02
N GLU A 42 -17.60 0.92 -20.98
CA GLU A 42 -17.08 0.18 -22.14
C GLU A 42 -17.73 -1.20 -22.28
N SER A 43 -17.43 -1.93 -23.36
CA SER A 43 -17.84 -3.34 -23.51
C SER A 43 -16.83 -4.32 -22.91
N VAL A 44 -17.27 -5.54 -22.61
CA VAL A 44 -16.36 -6.61 -22.14
C VAL A 44 -15.26 -6.90 -23.16
N ASP A 45 -15.59 -6.93 -24.45
CA ASP A 45 -14.61 -7.09 -25.54
C ASP A 45 -13.51 -6.01 -25.51
N VAL A 46 -13.84 -4.77 -25.13
CA VAL A 46 -12.86 -3.69 -24.97
C VAL A 46 -11.94 -3.97 -23.78
N VAL A 47 -12.50 -4.42 -22.65
CA VAL A 47 -11.70 -4.81 -21.47
C VAL A 47 -10.73 -5.94 -21.82
N ASP A 48 -11.22 -7.03 -22.43
CA ASP A 48 -10.43 -8.20 -22.77
C ASP A 48 -9.32 -7.90 -23.79
N ARG A 49 -9.62 -7.06 -24.80
CA ARG A 49 -8.61 -6.62 -25.78
C ARG A 49 -7.55 -5.71 -25.15
N THR A 50 -7.94 -4.86 -24.21
CA THR A 50 -7.04 -3.90 -23.55
C THR A 50 -6.15 -4.58 -22.51
N PHE A 51 -6.68 -5.59 -21.82
CA PHE A 51 -5.99 -6.41 -20.84
C PHE A 51 -6.25 -7.90 -21.13
N PRO A 52 -5.36 -8.54 -21.91
CA PRO A 52 -5.47 -9.97 -22.25
C PRO A 52 -5.37 -10.92 -21.04
N SER A 53 -5.12 -10.39 -19.85
CA SER A 53 -4.96 -11.13 -18.61
C SER A 53 -5.55 -10.30 -17.46
N TRP A 54 -6.41 -10.95 -16.67
CA TRP A 54 -6.98 -10.38 -15.45
C TRP A 54 -5.91 -9.95 -14.46
N ASP A 55 -4.88 -10.78 -14.32
CA ASP A 55 -3.68 -10.51 -13.51
C ASP A 55 -2.98 -9.22 -13.96
N GLY A 56 -2.90 -8.98 -15.27
CA GLY A 56 -2.35 -7.76 -15.84
C GLY A 56 -3.16 -6.51 -15.48
N LEU A 57 -4.49 -6.60 -15.50
CA LEU A 57 -5.39 -5.52 -15.07
C LEU A 57 -5.26 -5.27 -13.57
N LEU A 58 -5.24 -6.32 -12.76
CA LEU A 58 -5.08 -6.23 -11.30
C LEU A 58 -3.79 -5.49 -10.93
N LEU A 59 -2.66 -5.85 -11.55
CA LEU A 59 -1.37 -5.20 -11.29
C LEU A 59 -1.34 -3.74 -11.76
N ALA A 60 -1.90 -3.44 -12.94
CA ALA A 60 -1.99 -2.07 -13.43
C ALA A 60 -2.86 -1.19 -12.51
N THR A 61 -3.91 -1.78 -11.94
CA THR A 61 -4.79 -1.13 -10.96
C THR A 61 -4.05 -0.82 -9.67
N ILE A 62 -3.27 -1.77 -9.13
CA ILE A 62 -2.43 -1.54 -7.95
C ILE A 62 -1.47 -0.38 -8.19
N ASP A 63 -0.77 -0.39 -9.33
CA ASP A 63 0.24 0.62 -9.64
C ASP A 63 -0.40 2.02 -9.79
N ARG A 64 -1.49 2.11 -10.56
CA ARG A 64 -2.22 3.36 -10.80
C ARG A 64 -2.81 3.94 -9.52
N TRP A 65 -3.48 3.12 -8.72
CA TRP A 65 -4.17 3.61 -7.53
C TRP A 65 -3.18 3.98 -6.42
N ASN A 66 -2.06 3.24 -6.29
CA ASN A 66 -0.98 3.66 -5.39
C ASN A 66 -0.39 5.00 -5.82
N ASP A 67 -0.09 5.18 -7.11
CA ASP A 67 0.47 6.43 -7.64
C ASP A 67 -0.47 7.63 -7.40
N GLN A 68 -1.77 7.47 -7.68
CA GLN A 68 -2.79 8.49 -7.38
C GLN A 68 -2.79 8.90 -5.90
N ARG A 69 -2.60 7.93 -4.99
CA ARG A 69 -2.56 8.18 -3.54
C ARG A 69 -1.24 8.81 -3.10
N THR A 70 -0.11 8.35 -3.61
CA THR A 70 1.22 8.70 -3.07
C THR A 70 1.85 9.90 -3.76
N ALA A 71 1.64 10.11 -5.07
CA ALA A 71 2.26 11.20 -5.82
C ALA A 71 1.97 12.60 -5.20
N PRO A 72 0.73 12.93 -4.77
CA PRO A 72 0.45 14.21 -4.10
C PRO A 72 1.15 14.37 -2.75
N LEU A 73 1.55 13.27 -2.11
CA LEU A 73 2.16 13.24 -0.78
C LEU A 73 3.68 13.28 -0.83
N MET A 74 4.30 13.09 -2.00
CA MET A 74 5.76 13.06 -2.13
C MET A 74 6.48 14.31 -1.61
N PRO A 75 5.97 15.54 -1.82
CA PRO A 75 6.58 16.73 -1.22
C PRO A 75 6.69 16.68 0.30
N LEU A 76 5.76 15.99 1.00
CA LEU A 76 5.83 15.82 2.45
C LEU A 76 7.01 14.93 2.86
N ALA A 77 7.27 13.86 2.13
CA ALA A 77 8.43 13.00 2.38
C ALA A 77 9.74 13.79 2.25
N GLU A 78 9.84 14.60 1.19
CA GLU A 78 11.03 15.42 0.93
C GLU A 78 11.25 16.48 2.01
N GLN A 79 10.19 17.17 2.44
CA GLN A 79 10.27 18.31 3.36
C GLN A 79 10.29 17.91 4.84
N HIS A 80 9.52 16.88 5.22
CA HIS A 80 9.26 16.52 6.62
C HIS A 80 9.73 15.11 7.00
N GLY A 81 10.07 14.27 6.02
CA GLY A 81 10.61 12.94 6.24
C GLY A 81 9.58 11.82 6.15
N THR A 82 10.07 10.61 6.37
CA THR A 82 9.38 9.34 6.11
C THR A 82 8.17 9.13 7.03
N VAL A 83 8.31 9.48 8.31
CA VAL A 83 7.24 9.29 9.30
C VAL A 83 6.01 10.18 9.00
N PRO A 84 6.16 11.50 8.79
CA PRO A 84 5.04 12.34 8.35
C PRO A 84 4.42 11.89 7.02
N PHE A 85 5.22 11.39 6.08
CA PHE A 85 4.72 10.83 4.83
C PHE A 85 3.82 9.61 5.05
N LEU A 86 4.24 8.64 5.86
CA LEU A 86 3.39 7.49 6.18
C LEU A 86 2.13 7.89 6.95
N ARG A 87 2.23 8.89 7.84
CA ARG A 87 1.04 9.44 8.53
C ARG A 87 0.05 10.05 7.54
N ALA A 88 0.54 10.77 6.53
CA ALA A 88 -0.31 11.32 5.47
C ALA A 88 -0.96 10.21 4.63
N ILE A 89 -0.24 9.12 4.37
CA ILE A 89 -0.80 7.92 3.75
C ILE A 89 -1.91 7.32 4.61
N VAL A 90 -1.73 7.18 5.93
CA VAL A 90 -2.79 6.71 6.84
C VAL A 90 -4.03 7.60 6.75
N THR A 91 -3.83 8.92 6.71
CA THR A 91 -4.93 9.88 6.55
C THR A 91 -5.68 9.67 5.22
N ALA A 92 -4.94 9.44 4.12
CA ALA A 92 -5.54 9.15 2.82
C ALA A 92 -6.32 7.81 2.83
N ASN A 93 -5.80 6.79 3.51
CA ASN A 93 -6.48 5.49 3.64
C ASN A 93 -7.76 5.57 4.49
N ILE A 94 -7.85 6.49 5.45
CA ILE A 94 -9.08 6.75 6.20
C ILE A 94 -10.14 7.36 5.27
N ALA A 95 -9.73 8.26 4.37
CA ALA A 95 -10.63 8.90 3.41
C ALA A 95 -11.12 7.93 2.32
N ASP A 96 -10.26 7.01 1.85
CA ASP A 96 -10.62 5.93 0.91
C ASP A 96 -10.05 4.58 1.40
N PRO A 97 -10.80 3.81 2.23
CA PRO A 97 -10.34 2.53 2.77
C PRO A 97 -10.28 1.42 1.71
N SER A 98 -10.80 1.65 0.51
CA SER A 98 -10.99 0.62 -0.50
C SER A 98 -9.68 0.12 -1.08
N LEU A 99 -8.69 0.99 -1.25
CA LEU A 99 -7.36 0.59 -1.68
C LEU A 99 -6.75 -0.38 -0.68
N MET A 100 -6.83 -0.09 0.62
CA MET A 100 -6.25 -0.97 1.63
C MET A 100 -6.95 -2.32 1.71
N ARG A 101 -8.28 -2.34 1.58
CA ARG A 101 -9.04 -3.59 1.47
C ARG A 101 -8.59 -4.42 0.27
N PHE A 102 -8.39 -3.77 -0.87
CA PHE A 102 -7.89 -4.42 -2.08
C PHE A 102 -6.47 -4.95 -1.91
N LEU A 103 -5.53 -4.14 -1.41
CA LEU A 103 -4.15 -4.57 -1.16
C LEU A 103 -4.08 -5.74 -0.17
N THR A 104 -4.89 -5.72 0.89
CA THR A 104 -4.98 -6.85 1.82
C THR A 104 -5.57 -8.09 1.17
N ALA A 105 -6.54 -7.98 0.26
CA ALA A 105 -7.01 -9.15 -0.49
C ALA A 105 -5.89 -9.77 -1.34
N THR A 106 -5.00 -8.95 -1.90
CA THR A 106 -3.86 -9.45 -2.72
C THR A 106 -2.76 -10.12 -1.89
N LEU A 107 -2.72 -9.92 -0.57
CA LEU A 107 -1.78 -10.62 0.30
C LEU A 107 -1.98 -12.14 0.27
N ASN A 108 -3.24 -12.61 0.20
CA ASN A 108 -3.52 -14.05 0.09
C ASN A 108 -2.97 -14.63 -1.23
N ILE A 109 -3.01 -13.84 -2.31
CA ILE A 109 -2.44 -14.22 -3.61
C ILE A 109 -0.90 -14.27 -3.50
N ALA A 110 -0.29 -13.23 -2.91
CA ALA A 110 1.16 -13.17 -2.72
C ALA A 110 1.68 -14.32 -1.84
N ALA A 111 0.94 -14.66 -0.78
CA ALA A 111 1.29 -15.72 0.16
C ALA A 111 1.10 -17.14 -0.41
N SER A 112 0.58 -17.28 -1.64
CA SER A 112 0.37 -18.56 -2.31
C SER A 112 1.55 -18.82 -3.28
N PRO A 113 2.54 -19.67 -2.94
CA PRO A 113 3.77 -19.81 -3.72
C PRO A 113 3.55 -20.27 -5.16
N GLU A 114 2.50 -21.06 -5.39
CA GLU A 114 2.15 -21.60 -6.72
C GLU A 114 1.37 -20.61 -7.59
N HIS A 115 0.98 -19.46 -7.05
CA HIS A 115 0.20 -18.49 -7.81
C HIS A 115 1.09 -17.68 -8.77
N PRO A 116 0.78 -17.60 -10.08
CA PRO A 116 1.62 -16.90 -11.07
C PRO A 116 1.92 -15.43 -10.73
N LEU A 117 0.96 -14.73 -10.11
CA LEU A 117 1.14 -13.35 -9.63
C LEU A 117 2.08 -13.17 -8.43
N ALA A 118 2.36 -14.20 -7.63
CA ALA A 118 3.05 -14.03 -6.36
C ALA A 118 4.43 -13.34 -6.50
N PRO A 119 5.31 -13.70 -7.46
CA PRO A 119 6.58 -13.01 -7.66
C PRO A 119 6.42 -11.52 -8.01
N MET A 120 5.38 -11.16 -8.76
CA MET A 120 5.12 -9.77 -9.18
C MET A 120 4.60 -8.92 -8.01
N LEU A 121 3.82 -9.51 -7.11
CA LEU A 121 3.37 -8.88 -5.87
C LEU A 121 4.53 -8.74 -4.87
N HIS A 122 5.37 -9.77 -4.70
CA HIS A 122 6.59 -9.70 -3.87
C HIS A 122 7.54 -8.59 -4.34
N SER A 123 7.70 -8.41 -5.66
CA SER A 123 8.51 -7.32 -6.22
C SER A 123 7.97 -5.93 -5.82
N ARG A 124 6.65 -5.74 -5.83
CA ARG A 124 6.01 -4.49 -5.37
C ARG A 124 6.22 -4.26 -3.88
N TRP A 125 6.00 -5.29 -3.08
CA TRP A 125 6.20 -5.23 -1.62
C TRP A 125 7.64 -4.84 -1.27
N ARG A 126 8.62 -5.53 -1.86
CA ARG A 126 10.05 -5.24 -1.64
C ARG A 126 10.44 -3.83 -2.09
N ARG A 127 9.88 -3.32 -3.20
CA ARG A 127 10.15 -1.95 -3.66
C ARG A 127 9.65 -0.91 -2.65
N PHE A 128 8.47 -1.11 -2.06
CA PHE A 128 7.95 -0.20 -1.04
C PHE A 128 8.78 -0.25 0.25
N HIS A 129 9.14 -1.45 0.72
CA HIS A 129 10.02 -1.59 1.89
C HIS A 129 11.39 -0.94 1.67
N ALA A 130 12.00 -1.18 0.52
CA ALA A 130 13.26 -0.55 0.15
C ALA A 130 13.11 0.97 0.13
N PHE A 131 12.06 1.52 -0.49
CA PHE A 131 11.81 2.96 -0.49
C PHE A 131 11.77 3.56 0.93
N VAL A 132 11.02 2.95 1.86
CA VAL A 132 10.92 3.43 3.24
C VAL A 132 12.27 3.35 3.95
N GLN A 133 13.04 2.27 3.77
CA GLN A 133 14.38 2.15 4.34
C GLN A 133 15.32 3.25 3.85
N HIS A 134 15.42 3.46 2.53
CA HIS A 134 16.30 4.49 1.96
C HIS A 134 15.85 5.90 2.38
N SER A 135 14.54 6.11 2.56
CA SER A 135 14.00 7.37 3.06
C SER A 135 14.39 7.61 4.52
N LEU A 136 14.36 6.58 5.37
CA LEU A 136 14.85 6.66 6.75
C LEU A 136 16.36 6.87 6.84
N GLU A 137 17.15 6.25 5.95
CA GLU A 137 18.59 6.52 5.81
C GLU A 137 18.84 8.01 5.55
N ARG A 138 18.09 8.60 4.62
CA ARG A 138 18.15 10.04 4.31
C ARG A 138 17.73 10.89 5.51
N ASP A 139 16.69 10.50 6.24
CA ASP A 139 16.24 11.24 7.42
C ASP A 139 17.27 11.25 8.55
N ILE A 140 18.06 10.19 8.73
CA ILE A 140 19.22 10.20 9.65
C ILE A 140 20.26 11.22 9.18
N LEU A 141 20.62 11.20 7.89
CA LEU A 141 21.63 12.10 7.32
C LEU A 141 21.22 13.57 7.46
N LEU A 142 19.92 13.87 7.36
CA LEU A 142 19.36 15.20 7.53
C LEU A 142 19.08 15.58 9.00
N GLY A 143 19.33 14.68 9.95
CA GLY A 143 19.11 14.91 11.37
C GLY A 143 17.64 14.90 11.81
N ARG A 144 16.73 14.34 11.01
CA ARG A 144 15.30 14.20 11.34
C ARG A 144 15.01 12.96 12.19
N GLU A 145 15.83 11.92 12.04
CA GLU A 145 15.78 10.71 12.87
C GLU A 145 17.13 10.48 13.57
N PRO A 146 17.14 9.82 14.74
CA PRO A 146 18.34 9.68 15.55
C PRO A 146 19.37 8.76 14.90
N ARG A 147 20.66 9.06 15.08
CA ARG A 147 21.79 8.26 14.56
C ARG A 147 21.91 6.86 15.19
N THR A 148 21.21 6.62 16.30
CA THR A 148 21.11 5.32 16.97
C THR A 148 20.12 4.38 16.28
N MET A 149 19.27 4.88 15.39
CA MET A 149 18.37 4.05 14.58
C MET A 149 19.16 3.26 13.53
N GLU A 150 18.88 1.96 13.41
CA GLU A 150 19.29 1.14 12.27
C GLU A 150 18.17 1.18 11.21
N PRO A 151 18.37 1.79 10.02
CA PRO A 151 17.29 2.01 9.06
C PRO A 151 16.56 0.76 8.60
N ALA A 152 17.27 -0.36 8.43
CA ALA A 152 16.66 -1.64 8.04
C ALA A 152 15.66 -2.16 9.09
N ARG A 153 15.99 -2.04 10.38
CA ARG A 153 15.09 -2.44 11.47
C ARG A 153 13.99 -1.40 11.71
N GLY A 154 14.34 -0.12 11.58
CA GLY A 154 13.39 0.99 11.72
C GLY A 154 12.28 0.90 10.67
N SER A 155 12.63 0.62 9.40
CA SER A 155 11.65 0.45 8.33
C SER A 155 10.76 -0.77 8.55
N GLU A 156 11.32 -1.92 8.96
CA GLU A 156 10.57 -3.12 9.29
C GLU A 156 9.53 -2.85 10.39
N GLN A 157 9.96 -2.24 11.50
CA GLN A 157 9.07 -1.92 12.63
C GLN A 157 7.98 -0.92 12.23
N LEU A 158 8.34 0.11 11.47
CA LEU A 158 7.42 1.16 11.05
C LEU A 158 6.37 0.61 10.09
N LEU A 159 6.77 -0.23 9.12
CA LEU A 159 5.88 -0.86 8.17
C LEU A 159 4.97 -1.90 8.82
N ALA A 160 5.52 -2.75 9.69
CA ALA A 160 4.71 -3.71 10.45
C ALA A 160 3.64 -3.00 11.30
N THR A 161 3.99 -1.87 11.91
CA THR A 161 3.04 -1.03 12.66
C THR A 161 1.97 -0.43 11.73
N TYR A 162 2.38 0.19 10.63
CA TYR A 162 1.48 0.78 9.63
C TYR A 162 0.49 -0.25 9.06
N GLU A 163 1.00 -1.37 8.55
CA GLU A 163 0.20 -2.42 7.90
C GLU A 163 -0.70 -3.14 8.91
N GLY A 164 -0.16 -3.45 10.09
CA GLY A 164 -0.91 -4.11 11.16
C GLY A 164 -2.08 -3.27 11.68
N LEU A 165 -1.85 -1.97 11.91
CA LEU A 165 -2.92 -1.06 12.34
C LEU A 165 -3.98 -0.89 11.25
N GLN A 166 -3.56 -0.76 10.00
CA GLN A 166 -4.49 -0.66 8.88
C GLN A 166 -5.36 -1.93 8.77
N LEU A 167 -4.77 -3.12 8.89
CA LEU A 167 -5.50 -4.38 8.91
C LEU A 167 -6.51 -4.43 10.06
N GLN A 168 -6.08 -4.09 11.28
CA GLN A 168 -6.95 -4.09 12.46
C GLN A 168 -8.11 -3.10 12.33
N SER A 169 -7.89 -1.92 11.73
CA SER A 169 -8.94 -0.92 11.54
C SER A 169 -10.09 -1.41 10.64
N MET A 170 -9.81 -2.32 9.70
CA MET A 170 -10.84 -2.85 8.79
C MET A 170 -11.87 -3.75 9.50
N VAL A 171 -11.51 -4.33 10.64
CA VAL A 171 -12.38 -5.23 11.43
C VAL A 171 -12.77 -4.65 12.78
N ARG A 172 -12.34 -3.42 13.08
CA ARG A 172 -12.63 -2.70 14.33
C ARG A 172 -13.18 -1.31 14.01
N PRO A 173 -14.48 -1.18 13.75
CA PRO A 173 -15.08 0.07 13.25
C PRO A 173 -14.93 1.26 14.21
N GLU A 174 -14.76 1.01 15.50
CA GLU A 174 -14.58 2.04 16.54
C GLU A 174 -13.11 2.47 16.72
N MET A 175 -12.17 1.84 16.01
CA MET A 175 -10.75 2.15 16.15
C MET A 175 -10.42 3.49 15.49
N ASP A 176 -9.92 4.45 16.28
CA ASP A 176 -9.23 5.61 15.73
C ASP A 176 -7.86 5.17 15.19
N LEU A 177 -7.80 4.95 13.88
CA LEU A 177 -6.59 4.52 13.19
C LEU A 177 -5.49 5.57 13.25
N LEU A 178 -5.82 6.86 13.11
CA LEU A 178 -4.82 7.92 13.06
C LEU A 178 -4.20 8.13 14.45
N GLU A 179 -5.02 8.19 15.50
CA GLU A 179 -4.54 8.30 16.88
C GLU A 179 -3.71 7.07 17.26
N SER A 180 -4.15 5.87 16.86
CA SER A 180 -3.41 4.63 17.13
C SER A 180 -2.05 4.60 16.44
N PHE A 181 -1.98 5.08 15.19
CA PHE A 181 -0.73 5.22 14.45
C PHE A 181 0.21 6.23 15.12
N ASP A 182 -0.30 7.42 15.46
CA ASP A 182 0.48 8.47 16.11
C ASP A 182 1.07 7.98 17.43
N ARG A 183 0.27 7.36 18.29
CA ARG A 183 0.72 6.80 19.57
C ARG A 183 1.78 5.71 19.38
N ALA A 184 1.60 4.81 18.41
CA ALA A 184 2.53 3.72 18.16
C ALA A 184 3.87 4.25 17.65
N VAL A 185 3.84 5.17 16.67
CA VAL A 185 5.03 5.76 16.07
C VAL A 185 5.79 6.63 17.06
N THR A 186 5.12 7.40 17.92
CA THR A 186 5.81 8.17 18.98
C THR A 186 6.66 7.26 19.85
N ARG A 187 6.09 6.13 20.34
CA ARG A 187 6.84 5.17 21.17
C ARG A 187 7.94 4.46 20.39
N LEU A 188 7.70 4.15 19.12
CA LEU A 188 8.70 3.57 18.24
C LEU A 188 9.92 4.49 18.08
N ARG A 189 9.69 5.78 17.82
CA ARG A 189 10.75 6.80 17.67
C ARG A 189 11.51 7.07 18.96
N GLU A 190 10.83 7.04 20.11
CA GLU A 190 11.51 7.05 21.41
C GLU A 190 12.47 5.86 21.56
N GLY A 191 12.07 4.68 21.09
CA GLY A 191 12.91 3.48 21.04
C GLY A 191 14.13 3.66 20.14
N TRP A 192 13.95 4.22 18.94
CA TRP A 192 15.05 4.51 18.01
C TRP A 192 16.10 5.47 18.56
N SER A 193 15.73 6.31 19.52
CA SER A 193 16.65 7.27 20.17
C SER A 193 17.59 6.60 21.18
N ARG A 194 17.43 5.31 21.43
CA ARG A 194 18.25 4.53 22.37
C ARG A 194 19.07 3.51 21.59
N THR A 195 20.25 3.17 22.11
CA THR A 195 21.03 2.05 21.59
C THR A 195 20.23 0.76 21.78
N TYR A 196 20.11 -0.04 20.72
CA TYR A 196 19.47 -1.35 20.80
C TYR A 196 20.21 -2.25 21.79
N VAL A 197 19.45 -2.81 22.74
CA VAL A 197 19.89 -3.88 23.63
C VAL A 197 18.96 -5.04 23.37
N ALA A 198 19.52 -6.22 23.05
CA ALA A 198 18.70 -7.40 22.80
C ALA A 198 17.87 -7.73 24.05
N PRO A 199 16.57 -8.05 23.90
CA PRO A 199 15.75 -8.41 25.04
C PRO A 199 16.29 -9.68 25.69
N VAL A 200 16.39 -9.67 27.01
CA VAL A 200 16.59 -10.86 27.82
C VAL A 200 15.22 -11.29 28.30
N TRP A 201 14.74 -12.42 27.78
CA TRP A 201 13.46 -12.97 28.18
C TRP A 201 13.68 -13.93 29.34
N ASP A 202 13.07 -13.65 30.48
CA ASP A 202 13.00 -14.58 31.60
C ASP A 202 11.82 -15.53 31.36
N LEU A 203 12.02 -16.45 30.39
CA LEU A 203 11.10 -17.53 30.09
C LEU A 203 11.67 -18.79 30.71
N ASP A 204 11.58 -18.89 32.04
CA ASP A 204 11.66 -20.17 32.72
C ASP A 204 10.61 -21.08 32.08
N LEU A 205 11.06 -21.93 31.16
CA LEU A 205 10.23 -22.92 30.50
C LEU A 205 9.68 -23.82 31.61
N VAL A 206 8.38 -23.70 31.88
CA VAL A 206 7.65 -24.68 32.67
C VAL A 206 7.90 -26.03 32.01
N SER A 207 8.70 -26.84 32.68
CA SER A 207 9.10 -28.19 32.25
C SER A 207 7.99 -29.19 32.51
#